data_AF-A0A0G2FUC0-F1
#
_entry.id   AF-A0A0G2FUC0-F1
#
_cell.length_a   1.000
_cell.length_b   1.000
_cell.length_c   1.000
_cell.angle_alpha   90.00
_cell.angle_beta   90.00
_cell.angle_gamma   90.00
#
_symmetry.space_group_name_H-M   'P 1'
#
loop_
_entity.id
_entity.type
_entity.pdbx_description
1 polymer ?
#
loop_
_entity_poly.entity_id
_entity_poly.type
_entity_poly.pdbx_seq_one_letter_code
_entity_poly.pdbx_strand_id
1 'polypeptide(L)'
;MAGRDMRNGPGGDFIEFARQEAEQIWLLDVLQRLAYFDADTGGAQDIAQWCVSRWLQIIQRDPNQVGALRGLGQAWLLRSQPCLARIHHNEASSSSSGGSSAALIGAPGRPYTSVDEARDTARAIQEADARLHTADYVEARGMLLPATEYFSRAVENAESQNVLTGNLLALAAEAFMSLGNVSYSNVNEEYFRRALSYLDDYGRLVDE
;
A
#
# COMPACT_ATOMS: atom_id res chain seq x y z
N MET A 1 -19.95 9.59 -62.34
CA MET A 1 -20.33 10.35 -61.13
C MET A 1 -20.33 9.34 -59.98
N ALA A 2 -19.21 9.11 -59.31
CA ALA A 2 -18.66 9.92 -58.20
C ALA A 2 -19.66 9.98 -57.03
N GLY A 3 -19.38 9.49 -55.80
CA GLY A 3 -18.12 9.04 -55.24
C GLY A 3 -18.33 8.00 -54.13
N ARG A 4 -17.32 7.13 -53.98
CA ARG A 4 -17.13 6.33 -52.77
C ARG A 4 -16.64 7.28 -51.68
N ASP A 5 -17.42 7.44 -50.62
CA ASP A 5 -16.91 7.97 -49.36
C ASP A 5 -15.96 6.93 -48.74
N MET A 6 -14.70 7.02 -49.15
CA MET A 6 -13.57 6.57 -48.35
C MET A 6 -13.21 7.71 -47.41
N ARG A 7 -13.63 7.63 -46.14
CA ARG A 7 -12.97 8.26 -44.97
C ARG A 7 -13.77 8.00 -43.69
N ASN A 8 -13.75 6.75 -43.22
CA ASN A 8 -13.80 6.45 -41.79
C ASN A 8 -12.70 5.43 -41.55
N GLY A 9 -11.51 5.93 -41.20
CA GLY A 9 -10.41 5.07 -40.77
C GLY A 9 -10.71 4.52 -39.37
N PRO A 10 -10.26 3.31 -39.03
CA PRO A 10 -10.45 2.69 -37.70
C PRO A 10 -9.80 3.45 -36.53
N GLY A 11 -9.11 4.55 -36.80
CA GLY A 11 -8.46 5.38 -35.78
C GLY A 11 -9.41 6.30 -34.99
N GLY A 12 -10.60 6.61 -35.51
CA GLY A 12 -11.58 7.48 -34.81
C GLY A 12 -12.17 6.83 -33.57
N ASP A 13 -12.71 5.62 -33.73
CA ASP A 13 -13.33 4.84 -32.65
C ASP A 13 -12.32 4.47 -31.55
N PHE A 14 -11.06 4.20 -31.93
CA PHE A 14 -9.99 3.88 -30.97
C PHE A 14 -9.61 5.06 -30.08
N ILE A 15 -9.48 6.27 -30.65
CA ILE A 15 -9.13 7.48 -29.89
C ILE A 15 -10.28 7.85 -28.94
N GLU A 16 -11.53 7.73 -29.39
CA GLU A 16 -12.69 8.02 -28.56
C GLU A 16 -12.84 7.01 -27.41
N PHE A 17 -12.61 5.73 -27.69
CA PHE A 17 -12.59 4.66 -26.69
C PHE A 17 -11.48 4.86 -25.65
N ALA A 18 -10.26 5.15 -26.09
CA ALA A 18 -9.12 5.40 -25.18
C ALA A 18 -9.35 6.65 -24.32
N ARG A 19 -9.97 7.70 -24.87
CA ARG A 19 -10.34 8.91 -24.12
C ARG A 19 -11.41 8.60 -23.07
N GLN A 20 -12.45 7.86 -23.45
CA GLN A 20 -13.53 7.48 -22.53
C GLN A 20 -13.01 6.61 -21.37
N GLU A 21 -12.06 5.72 -21.65
CA GLU A 21 -11.39 4.91 -20.63
C GLU A 21 -10.52 5.74 -19.70
N ALA A 22 -9.73 6.69 -20.22
CA ALA A 22 -8.93 7.59 -19.39
C ALA A 22 -9.81 8.46 -18.47
N GLU A 23 -10.92 9.01 -18.98
CA GLU A 23 -11.91 9.75 -18.20
C GLU A 23 -12.55 8.88 -17.12
N GLN A 24 -12.91 7.63 -17.46
CA GLN A 24 -13.46 6.68 -16.51
C GLN A 24 -12.47 6.35 -15.39
N ILE A 25 -11.19 6.10 -15.72
CA ILE A 25 -10.13 5.82 -14.75
C ILE A 25 -9.95 7.03 -13.81
N TRP A 26 -9.92 8.25 -14.37
CA TRP A 26 -9.81 9.46 -13.57
C TRP A 26 -10.99 9.64 -12.60
N LEU A 27 -12.23 9.45 -13.09
CA LEU A 27 -13.43 9.55 -12.27
C LEU A 27 -13.42 8.52 -11.12
N LEU A 28 -13.05 7.27 -11.43
CA LEU A 28 -12.95 6.21 -10.43
C LEU A 28 -11.89 6.51 -9.37
N ASP A 29 -10.76 7.10 -9.75
CA ASP A 29 -9.72 7.50 -8.80
C ASP A 29 -10.20 8.58 -7.83
N VAL A 30 -10.83 9.63 -8.36
CA VAL A 30 -11.37 10.73 -7.54
C VAL A 30 -12.46 10.22 -6.60
N LEU A 31 -13.37 9.40 -7.12
CA LEU A 31 -14.47 8.87 -6.33
C LEU A 31 -13.97 7.91 -5.24
N GLN A 32 -12.95 7.11 -5.52
CA GLN A 32 -12.34 6.23 -4.53
C GLN A 32 -11.67 7.02 -3.40
N ARG A 33 -10.91 8.08 -3.74
CA ARG A 33 -10.31 8.97 -2.73
C ARG A 33 -11.38 9.62 -1.85
N LEU A 34 -12.51 10.02 -2.45
CA LEU A 34 -13.64 10.56 -1.70
C LEU A 34 -14.30 9.50 -0.80
N ALA A 35 -14.45 8.27 -1.31
CA ALA A 35 -15.02 7.16 -0.55
C ALA A 35 -14.17 6.84 0.69
N TYR A 36 -12.86 6.99 0.62
CA TYR A 36 -11.93 6.80 1.73
C TYR A 36 -11.38 8.12 2.31
N PHE A 37 -12.15 9.21 2.27
CA PHE A 37 -11.71 10.50 2.81
C PHE A 37 -11.26 10.43 4.27
N ASP A 38 -11.93 9.58 5.07
CA ASP A 38 -11.50 9.18 6.41
C ASP A 38 -11.26 7.67 6.42
N ALA A 39 -10.11 7.26 5.92
CA ALA A 39 -9.76 5.85 5.75
C ALA A 39 -9.67 5.13 7.10
N ASP A 40 -9.33 5.83 8.20
CA ASP A 40 -9.16 5.25 9.52
C ASP A 40 -10.50 4.80 10.14
N THR A 41 -11.61 5.47 9.79
CA THR A 41 -12.97 5.08 10.20
C THR A 41 -13.68 4.18 9.20
N GLY A 42 -13.05 3.91 8.06
CA GLY A 42 -13.53 2.98 7.02
C GLY A 42 -14.27 3.64 5.85
N GLY A 43 -14.58 4.94 5.88
CA GLY A 43 -15.17 5.65 4.74
C GLY A 43 -16.55 5.17 4.26
N ALA A 44 -16.99 5.67 3.09
CA ALA A 44 -18.25 5.33 2.44
C ALA A 44 -18.18 3.98 1.69
N GLN A 45 -18.58 2.91 2.37
CA GLN A 45 -18.41 1.52 1.93
C GLN A 45 -19.12 1.17 0.63
N ASP A 46 -20.31 1.72 0.39
CA ASP A 46 -21.10 1.50 -0.82
C ASP A 46 -20.39 2.05 -2.07
N ILE A 47 -19.87 3.27 -1.98
CA ILE A 47 -19.10 3.93 -3.03
C ILE A 47 -17.77 3.19 -3.25
N ALA A 48 -17.09 2.83 -2.17
CA ALA A 48 -15.84 2.08 -2.22
C ALA A 48 -16.01 0.71 -2.91
N GLN A 49 -17.06 -0.04 -2.56
CA GLN A 49 -17.37 -1.33 -3.19
C GLN A 49 -17.72 -1.17 -4.68
N TRP A 50 -18.43 -0.10 -5.03
CA TRP A 50 -18.70 0.22 -6.43
C TRP A 50 -17.41 0.50 -7.20
N CYS A 51 -16.50 1.33 -6.68
CA CYS A 51 -15.20 1.60 -7.29
C CYS A 51 -14.40 0.32 -7.55
N VAL A 52 -14.27 -0.54 -6.53
CA VAL A 52 -13.58 -1.85 -6.66
C VAL A 52 -14.21 -2.71 -7.75
N SER A 53 -15.54 -2.79 -7.79
CA SER A 53 -16.25 -3.57 -8.82
C SER A 53 -15.98 -3.03 -10.23
N ARG A 54 -15.91 -1.70 -10.39
CA ARG A 54 -15.58 -1.07 -11.67
C ARG A 54 -14.13 -1.27 -12.08
N TRP A 55 -13.18 -1.22 -11.14
CA TRP A 55 -11.78 -1.55 -11.44
C TRP A 55 -11.60 -2.99 -11.91
N LEU A 56 -12.27 -3.94 -11.25
CA LEU A 56 -12.24 -5.35 -11.65
C LEU A 56 -12.80 -5.55 -13.06
N GLN A 57 -13.86 -4.84 -13.43
CA GLN A 57 -14.41 -4.87 -14.79
C GLN A 57 -13.40 -4.35 -15.83
N ILE A 58 -12.64 -3.29 -15.50
CA ILE A 58 -11.58 -2.79 -16.39
C ILE A 58 -10.48 -3.84 -16.54
N ILE A 59 -9.99 -4.44 -15.44
CA ILE A 59 -8.96 -5.48 -15.49
C ILE A 59 -9.41 -6.74 -16.25
N GLN A 60 -10.68 -7.12 -16.15
CA GLN A 60 -11.22 -8.25 -16.92
C GLN A 60 -11.18 -8.00 -18.42
N ARG A 61 -11.28 -6.74 -18.86
CA ARG A 61 -11.19 -6.34 -20.27
C ARG A 61 -9.75 -6.14 -20.71
N ASP A 62 -8.94 -5.50 -19.87
CA ASP A 62 -7.52 -5.26 -20.07
C ASP A 62 -6.72 -5.57 -18.79
N PRO A 63 -6.10 -6.76 -18.70
CA PRO A 63 -5.34 -7.19 -17.52
C PRO A 63 -4.10 -6.36 -17.19
N ASN A 64 -3.62 -5.58 -18.16
CA ASN A 64 -2.38 -4.80 -18.09
C ASN A 64 -2.62 -3.30 -17.92
N GLN A 65 -3.89 -2.90 -17.73
CA GLN A 65 -4.26 -1.51 -17.59
C GLN A 65 -3.76 -0.93 -16.26
N VAL A 66 -2.67 -0.15 -16.34
CA VAL A 66 -1.91 0.38 -15.20
C VAL A 66 -2.80 1.16 -14.23
N GLY A 67 -3.70 2.00 -14.74
CA GLY A 67 -4.60 2.79 -13.91
C GLY A 67 -5.55 1.95 -13.04
N ALA A 68 -6.05 0.84 -13.57
CA ALA A 68 -6.93 -0.07 -12.84
C ALA A 68 -6.18 -0.93 -11.83
N LEU A 69 -4.98 -1.41 -12.17
CA LEU A 69 -4.09 -2.11 -11.24
C LEU A 69 -3.71 -1.19 -10.07
N ARG A 70 -3.30 0.05 -10.34
CA ARG A 70 -3.04 1.06 -9.31
C ARG A 70 -4.27 1.31 -8.45
N GLY A 71 -5.43 1.52 -9.08
CA GLY A 71 -6.70 1.78 -8.38
C GLY A 71 -7.07 0.67 -7.40
N LEU A 72 -6.92 -0.59 -7.80
CA LEU A 72 -7.15 -1.74 -6.91
C LEU A 72 -6.12 -1.84 -5.79
N GLY A 73 -4.82 -1.68 -6.10
CA GLY A 73 -3.78 -1.65 -5.07
C GLY A 73 -4.08 -0.61 -4.00
N GLN A 74 -4.45 0.61 -4.44
CA GLN A 74 -4.81 1.69 -3.54
C GLN A 74 -6.09 1.40 -2.75
N ALA A 75 -7.11 0.76 -3.36
CA ALA A 75 -8.32 0.39 -2.64
C ALA A 75 -8.02 -0.59 -1.49
N TRP A 76 -7.18 -1.59 -1.75
CA TRP A 76 -6.76 -2.56 -0.73
C TRP A 76 -5.91 -1.93 0.37
N LEU A 77 -4.99 -1.03 -0.01
CA LEU A 77 -4.20 -0.25 0.93
C LEU A 77 -5.10 0.60 1.85
N LEU A 78 -6.06 1.35 1.27
CA LEU A 78 -7.00 2.18 2.02
C LEU A 78 -7.89 1.35 2.96
N ARG A 79 -8.32 0.15 2.55
CA ARG A 79 -9.10 -0.76 3.40
C ARG A 79 -8.33 -1.26 4.62
N SER A 80 -7.00 -1.33 4.53
CA SER A 80 -6.16 -1.77 5.64
C SER A 80 -5.97 -0.70 6.72
N GLN A 81 -6.19 0.57 6.41
CA GLN A 81 -5.91 1.70 7.32
C GLN A 81 -6.63 1.61 8.67
N PRO A 82 -7.92 1.24 8.78
CA PRO A 82 -8.56 1.05 10.09
C PRO A 82 -7.85 0.01 10.96
N CYS A 83 -7.32 -1.05 10.35
CA CYS A 83 -6.60 -2.10 11.08
C CYS A 83 -5.24 -1.57 11.56
N LEU A 84 -4.52 -0.88 10.68
CA LEU A 84 -3.23 -0.25 11.01
C LEU A 84 -3.38 0.79 12.13
N ALA A 85 -4.43 1.62 12.07
CA ALA A 85 -4.74 2.60 13.11
C ALA A 85 -4.99 1.93 14.48
N ARG A 86 -5.74 0.82 14.52
CA ARG A 86 -5.95 0.04 15.76
C ARG A 86 -4.65 -0.56 16.28
N ILE A 87 -3.81 -1.12 15.40
CA ILE A 87 -2.49 -1.65 15.76
C ILE A 87 -1.65 -0.55 16.42
N HIS A 88 -1.51 0.61 15.77
CA HIS A 88 -0.75 1.74 16.32
C HIS A 88 -1.30 2.23 17.66
N HIS A 89 -2.63 2.27 17.83
CA HIS A 89 -3.24 2.66 19.11
C HIS A 89 -2.93 1.64 20.23
N ASN A 90 -3.01 0.34 19.93
CA ASN A 90 -2.72 -0.73 20.87
C ASN A 90 -1.22 -0.80 21.25
N GLU A 91 -0.34 -0.49 20.31
CA GLU A 91 1.10 -0.40 20.55
C GLU A 91 1.45 0.82 21.41
N ALA A 92 0.90 1.99 21.10
CA ALA A 92 1.14 3.22 21.86
C ALA A 92 0.66 3.09 23.31
N SER A 93 -0.47 2.42 23.54
CA SER A 93 -0.97 2.15 24.89
C SER A 93 -0.12 1.14 25.65
N SER A 94 0.42 0.11 24.97
CA SER A 94 1.31 -0.91 25.57
C SER A 94 2.66 -0.34 26.02
N SER A 95 3.19 0.68 25.33
CA SER A 95 4.45 1.35 25.68
C SER A 95 4.36 2.22 26.95
N SER A 96 3.17 2.51 27.46
CA SER A 96 2.98 3.38 28.64
C SER A 96 3.27 2.70 29.99
N SER A 97 3.53 1.40 30.02
CA SER A 97 3.75 0.62 31.26
C SER A 97 5.22 0.53 31.73
N GLY A 98 6.19 1.07 30.99
CA GLY A 98 7.63 0.89 31.25
C GLY A 98 8.36 2.06 31.94
N GLY A 99 7.69 3.19 32.16
CA GLY A 99 8.33 4.43 32.59
C GLY A 99 8.31 4.70 34.10
N SER A 100 8.58 3.69 34.94
CA SER A 100 8.84 3.91 36.38
C SER A 100 10.30 3.61 36.73
N SER A 101 11.22 4.14 35.94
CA SER A 101 12.65 4.20 36.29
C SER A 101 13.01 5.56 36.91
N ALA A 102 12.15 6.07 37.80
CA ALA A 102 12.40 7.29 38.60
C ALA A 102 12.58 7.00 40.10
N ALA A 103 12.82 5.74 40.47
CA ALA A 103 13.48 5.36 41.71
C ALA A 103 14.54 4.35 41.26
N LEU A 104 15.79 4.74 41.03
CA LEU A 104 16.87 4.63 42.01
C LEU A 104 18.00 5.62 41.62
N ILE A 105 17.83 6.91 41.93
CA ILE A 105 18.97 7.84 42.04
C ILE A 105 19.72 7.43 43.32
N GLY A 106 20.59 6.41 43.25
CA GLY A 106 21.34 6.00 44.44
C GLY A 106 22.13 4.69 44.43
N ALA A 107 22.20 3.91 43.34
CA ALA A 107 23.02 2.69 43.31
C ALA A 107 24.24 2.86 42.38
N PRO A 108 25.48 2.91 42.91
CA PRO A 108 26.67 2.92 42.07
C PRO A 108 27.01 1.50 41.64
N GLY A 109 27.19 1.29 40.34
CA GLY A 109 27.91 0.12 39.81
C GLY A 109 27.05 -1.05 39.34
N ARG A 110 26.46 -0.93 38.15
CA ARG A 110 26.31 -2.08 37.26
C ARG A 110 26.56 -1.62 35.83
N PRO A 111 27.65 -2.03 35.17
CA PRO A 111 27.76 -1.84 33.73
C PRO A 111 26.65 -2.70 33.12
N TYR A 112 25.65 -2.05 32.53
CA TYR A 112 24.65 -2.70 31.70
C TYR A 112 25.40 -3.38 30.56
N THR A 113 25.39 -4.71 30.53
CA THR A 113 26.25 -5.50 29.63
C THR A 113 25.54 -5.74 28.30
N SER A 114 26.28 -5.89 27.18
CA SER A 114 25.66 -6.19 25.87
C SER A 114 24.84 -7.49 25.86
N VAL A 115 25.04 -8.36 26.85
CA VAL A 115 24.26 -9.59 27.06
C VAL A 115 22.87 -9.28 27.64
N ASP A 116 22.75 -8.26 28.50
CA ASP A 116 21.46 -7.79 29.01
C ASP A 116 20.69 -7.09 27.87
N GLU A 117 21.36 -6.30 27.03
CA GLU A 117 20.79 -5.73 25.79
C GLU A 117 20.31 -6.80 24.82
N ALA A 118 21.11 -7.85 24.58
CA ALA A 118 20.73 -8.97 23.72
C ALA A 118 19.49 -9.74 24.25
N ARG A 119 19.31 -9.81 25.56
CA ARG A 119 18.15 -10.46 26.19
C ARG A 119 16.90 -9.59 26.12
N ASP A 120 17.05 -8.30 26.36
CA ASP A 120 15.94 -7.36 26.28
C ASP A 120 15.45 -7.19 24.84
N THR A 121 16.35 -7.17 23.86
CA THR A 121 16.00 -7.22 22.42
C THR A 121 15.33 -8.53 22.03
N ALA A 122 15.84 -9.67 22.48
CA ALA A 122 15.20 -10.97 22.20
C ALA A 122 13.78 -11.06 22.79
N ARG A 123 13.55 -10.51 23.99
CA ARG A 123 12.21 -10.41 24.59
C ARG A 123 11.30 -9.49 23.79
N ALA A 124 11.80 -8.32 23.39
CA ALA A 124 11.03 -7.39 22.57
C ALA A 124 10.63 -8.00 21.22
N ILE A 125 11.53 -8.74 20.57
CA ILE A 125 11.23 -9.49 19.33
C ILE A 125 10.16 -10.55 19.59
N GLN A 126 10.29 -11.32 20.68
CA GLN A 126 9.32 -12.36 21.02
C GLN A 126 7.92 -11.78 21.32
N GLU A 127 7.85 -10.66 22.03
CA GLU A 127 6.58 -9.96 22.31
C GLU A 127 5.97 -9.36 21.04
N ALA A 128 6.80 -8.81 20.15
CA ALA A 128 6.35 -8.33 18.85
C ALA A 128 5.77 -9.47 18.01
N ASP A 129 6.48 -10.60 17.91
CA ASP A 129 6.01 -11.78 17.17
C ASP A 129 4.70 -12.35 17.76
N ALA A 130 4.52 -12.33 19.09
CA ALA A 130 3.28 -12.77 19.72
C ALA A 130 2.07 -11.90 19.32
N ARG A 131 2.26 -10.58 19.14
CA ARG A 131 1.20 -9.66 18.71
C ARG A 131 0.76 -9.90 17.27
N LEU A 132 1.63 -10.44 16.42
CA LEU A 132 1.31 -10.78 15.03
C LEU A 132 0.21 -11.84 14.91
N HIS A 133 -0.12 -12.57 15.98
CA HIS A 133 -1.25 -13.52 16.00
C HIS A 133 -2.60 -12.87 16.33
N THR A 134 -2.63 -11.58 16.66
CA THR A 134 -3.89 -10.88 16.94
C THR A 134 -4.71 -10.65 15.67
N ALA A 135 -6.02 -10.49 15.85
CA ALA A 135 -6.98 -10.34 14.76
C ALA A 135 -6.62 -9.16 13.83
N ASP A 136 -6.20 -8.02 14.40
CA ASP A 136 -5.88 -6.83 13.62
C ASP A 136 -4.69 -7.04 12.67
N TYR A 137 -3.63 -7.74 13.09
CA TYR A 137 -2.48 -8.05 12.22
C TYR A 137 -2.83 -9.09 11.14
N VAL A 138 -3.69 -10.06 11.47
CA VAL A 138 -4.18 -11.03 10.47
C VAL A 138 -5.02 -10.32 9.41
N GLU A 139 -5.94 -9.45 9.83
CA GLU A 139 -6.80 -8.69 8.92
C GLU A 139 -5.99 -7.71 8.05
N ALA A 140 -5.07 -6.95 8.65
CA ALA A 140 -4.19 -6.03 7.94
C ALA A 140 -3.38 -6.75 6.86
N ARG A 141 -2.74 -7.90 7.17
CA ARG A 141 -2.03 -8.71 6.17
C ARG A 141 -2.94 -9.21 5.06
N GLY A 142 -4.16 -9.65 5.41
CA GLY A 142 -5.14 -10.12 4.43
C GLY A 142 -5.54 -9.06 3.41
N MET A 143 -5.46 -7.78 3.77
CA MET A 143 -5.72 -6.65 2.89
C MET A 143 -4.45 -6.14 2.19
N LEU A 144 -3.29 -6.16 2.86
CA LEU A 144 -2.03 -5.63 2.32
C LEU A 144 -1.38 -6.56 1.30
N LEU A 145 -1.53 -7.89 1.42
CA LEU A 145 -1.06 -8.84 0.42
C LEU A 145 -1.59 -8.52 -0.99
N PRO A 146 -2.92 -8.45 -1.23
CA PRO A 146 -3.43 -8.09 -2.55
C PRO A 146 -3.03 -6.67 -2.95
N ALA A 147 -2.88 -5.73 -2.02
CA ALA A 147 -2.39 -4.39 -2.33
C ALA A 147 -0.99 -4.45 -2.99
N THR A 148 -0.05 -5.16 -2.37
CA THR A 148 1.33 -5.31 -2.88
C THR A 148 1.38 -6.05 -4.23
N GLU A 149 0.53 -7.06 -4.45
CA GLU A 149 0.45 -7.78 -5.72
C GLU A 149 -0.05 -6.88 -6.86
N TYR A 150 -1.13 -6.12 -6.64
CA TYR A 150 -1.65 -5.19 -7.63
C TYR A 150 -0.67 -4.06 -7.94
N PHE A 151 0.01 -3.52 -6.93
CA PHE A 151 1.04 -2.49 -7.15
C PHE A 151 2.26 -3.03 -7.90
N SER A 152 2.75 -4.23 -7.57
CA SER A 152 3.88 -4.85 -8.28
C SER A 152 3.56 -4.99 -9.78
N ARG A 153 2.37 -5.53 -10.09
CA ARG A 153 1.89 -5.63 -11.47
C ARG A 153 1.73 -4.26 -12.14
N ALA A 154 1.23 -3.26 -11.41
CA ALA A 154 1.08 -1.90 -11.94
C ALA A 154 2.44 -1.30 -12.32
N VAL A 155 3.46 -1.47 -11.46
CA VAL A 155 4.83 -0.98 -11.71
C VAL A 155 5.43 -1.69 -12.93
N GLU A 156 5.41 -3.03 -12.97
CA GLU A 156 5.94 -3.82 -14.10
C GLU A 156 5.29 -3.40 -15.44
N ASN A 157 3.97 -3.21 -15.45
CA ASN A 157 3.25 -2.79 -16.65
C ASN A 157 3.57 -1.33 -17.01
N ALA A 158 3.67 -0.44 -16.03
CA ALA A 158 3.99 0.97 -16.26
C ALA A 158 5.41 1.15 -16.80
N GLU A 159 6.38 0.37 -16.32
CA GLU A 159 7.75 0.30 -16.85
C GLU A 159 7.73 -0.16 -18.31
N SER A 160 7.04 -1.27 -18.62
CA SER A 160 6.97 -1.81 -19.98
C SER A 160 6.32 -0.85 -20.98
N GLN A 161 5.42 0.02 -20.50
CA GLN A 161 4.67 0.99 -21.29
C GLN A 161 5.31 2.40 -21.27
N ASN A 162 6.43 2.61 -20.55
CA ASN A 162 7.06 3.92 -20.33
C ASN A 162 6.10 4.99 -19.76
N VAL A 163 5.21 4.59 -18.86
CA VAL A 163 4.24 5.46 -18.15
C VAL A 163 4.41 5.37 -16.64
N LEU A 164 5.59 4.96 -16.17
CA LEU A 164 5.93 4.90 -14.75
C LEU A 164 5.83 6.31 -14.15
N THR A 165 5.22 6.40 -12.96
CA THR A 165 5.05 7.68 -12.26
C THR A 165 5.56 7.55 -10.84
N GLY A 166 6.14 8.63 -10.31
CA GLY A 166 6.59 8.66 -8.92
C GLY A 166 5.45 8.38 -7.92
N ASN A 167 4.24 8.88 -8.18
CA ASN A 167 3.10 8.59 -7.32
C ASN A 167 2.75 7.09 -7.25
N LEU A 168 2.93 6.33 -8.34
CA LEU A 168 2.74 4.88 -8.32
C LEU A 168 3.80 4.19 -7.46
N LEU A 169 5.07 4.59 -7.59
CA LEU A 169 6.17 4.03 -6.80
C LEU A 169 6.01 4.36 -5.30
N ALA A 170 5.58 5.57 -4.96
CA ALA A 170 5.33 5.96 -3.58
C ALA A 170 4.21 5.12 -2.94
N LEU A 171 3.09 4.91 -3.64
CA LEU A 171 2.00 4.05 -3.17
C LEU A 171 2.43 2.58 -3.04
N ALA A 172 3.23 2.09 -3.99
CA ALA A 172 3.78 0.75 -3.91
C ALA A 172 4.70 0.60 -2.69
N ALA A 173 5.61 1.55 -2.48
CA ALA A 173 6.49 1.58 -1.32
C ALA A 173 5.71 1.60 0.00
N GLU A 174 4.67 2.43 0.09
CA GLU A 174 3.79 2.51 1.27
C GLU A 174 3.14 1.16 1.59
N ALA A 175 2.59 0.47 0.58
CA ALA A 175 1.98 -0.84 0.76
C ALA A 175 2.99 -1.89 1.24
N PHE A 176 4.19 -1.90 0.66
CA PHE A 176 5.26 -2.83 1.06
C PHE A 176 5.81 -2.53 2.46
N MET A 177 5.97 -1.25 2.84
CA MET A 177 6.35 -0.86 4.21
C MET A 177 5.28 -1.28 5.22
N SER A 178 4.02 -1.00 4.90
CA SER A 178 2.88 -1.37 5.76
C SER A 178 2.81 -2.88 5.95
N LEU A 179 2.98 -3.66 4.87
CA LEU A 179 3.02 -5.12 4.94
C LEU A 179 4.21 -5.62 5.77
N GLY A 180 5.39 -4.98 5.63
CA GLY A 180 6.57 -5.27 6.45
C GLY A 180 6.30 -5.07 7.94
N ASN A 181 5.63 -3.98 8.32
CA ASN A 181 5.31 -3.66 9.72
C ASN A 181 4.37 -4.69 10.37
N VAL A 182 3.50 -5.33 9.59
CA VAL A 182 2.55 -6.33 10.10
C VAL A 182 3.01 -7.78 9.85
N SER A 183 4.22 -7.97 9.32
CA SER A 183 4.80 -9.28 9.00
C SER A 183 5.80 -9.75 10.05
N TYR A 184 6.02 -11.06 10.06
CA TYR A 184 7.01 -11.68 10.95
C TYR A 184 8.43 -11.21 10.63
N SER A 185 9.27 -11.17 11.66
CA SER A 185 10.67 -10.74 11.60
C SER A 185 11.52 -11.50 10.58
N ASN A 186 11.15 -12.73 10.23
CA ASN A 186 11.85 -13.56 9.25
C ASN A 186 11.44 -13.30 7.79
N VAL A 187 10.34 -12.57 7.55
CA VAL A 187 9.82 -12.28 6.19
C VAL A 187 9.80 -10.78 5.88
N ASN A 188 9.66 -9.93 6.90
CA ASN A 188 9.50 -8.49 6.72
C ASN A 188 10.66 -7.80 5.97
N GLU A 189 11.88 -8.34 6.07
CA GLU A 189 13.06 -7.79 5.42
C GLU A 189 12.91 -7.72 3.90
N GLU A 190 12.27 -8.72 3.27
CA GLU A 190 12.04 -8.70 1.84
C GLU A 190 11.09 -7.57 1.42
N TYR A 191 10.03 -7.35 2.21
CA TYR A 191 9.08 -6.28 1.94
C TYR A 191 9.72 -4.90 2.08
N PHE A 192 10.54 -4.68 3.12
CA PHE A 192 11.26 -3.43 3.29
C PHE A 192 12.29 -3.19 2.18
N ARG A 193 13.04 -4.21 1.75
CA ARG A 193 13.96 -4.09 0.62
C ARG A 193 13.24 -3.69 -0.66
N ARG A 194 12.06 -4.27 -0.93
CA ARG A 194 11.23 -3.90 -2.08
C ARG A 194 10.75 -2.44 -2.00
N ALA A 195 10.26 -2.02 -0.83
CA ALA A 195 9.82 -0.64 -0.63
C ALA A 195 10.94 0.37 -0.84
N LEU A 196 12.14 0.09 -0.31
CA LEU A 196 13.31 0.95 -0.49
C LEU A 196 13.75 1.03 -1.96
N SER A 197 13.65 -0.07 -2.71
CA SER A 197 13.90 -0.05 -4.16
C SER A 197 12.96 0.93 -4.86
N TYR A 198 11.65 0.87 -4.59
CA TYR A 198 10.70 1.79 -5.20
C TYR A 198 10.93 3.26 -4.81
N LEU A 199 11.40 3.53 -3.59
CA LEU A 199 11.75 4.89 -3.18
C LEU A 199 13.04 5.41 -3.83
N ASP A 200 14.02 4.54 -4.08
CA ASP A 200 15.22 4.90 -4.84
C ASP A 200 14.87 5.22 -6.29
N ASP A 201 14.05 4.38 -6.92
CA ASP A 201 13.53 4.62 -8.28
C ASP A 201 12.67 5.89 -8.34
N TYR A 202 11.88 6.16 -7.29
CA TYR A 202 11.13 7.42 -7.15
C TYR A 202 12.06 8.63 -7.12
N GLY A 203 13.13 8.60 -6.32
CA GLY A 203 14.10 9.68 -6.23
C GLY A 203 14.74 9.99 -7.58
N ARG A 204 15.15 8.95 -8.30
CA ARG A 204 15.73 9.09 -9.65
C ARG A 204 14.77 9.74 -10.65
N LEU A 205 13.48 9.39 -10.62
CA LEU A 205 12.46 9.99 -11.50
C LEU A 205 12.13 11.45 -11.15
N VAL A 206 12.37 11.88 -9.91
CA VAL A 206 12.12 13.27 -9.48
C VAL A 206 13.30 14.19 -9.79
N ASP A 207 14.52 13.63 -9.86
CA ASP A 207 15.75 14.36 -10.17
C ASP A 207 15.98 14.57 -11.69
N GLU A 208 15.22 13.90 -12.55
CA GLU A 208 15.20 14.06 -14.03
C GLU A 208 14.21 15.14 -14.52
#